data_AF-A0A3A5JJP2-F1
#
_entry.id   AF-A0A3A5JJP2-F1
#
_cell.length_a   1.000
_cell.length_b   1.000
_cell.length_c   1.000
_cell.angle_alpha   90.00
_cell.angle_beta   90.00
_cell.angle_gamma   90.00
#
_symmetry.space_group_name_H-M   'P 1'
#
loop_
_entity.id
_entity.type
_entity.pdbx_description
1 polymer ?
#
loop_
_entity_poly.entity_id
_entity_poly.type
_entity_poly.pdbx_seq_one_letter_code
_entity_poly.pdbx_strand_id
1 'polypeptide(L)'
;MGEENGSRENYDGYGELYRGKLKSDPEQEVKALQEKAIECVEGLDGNERTTEGKYLLSSDESVQLFTFFTMTAAVIEELSIILLSEKLTDTEVSSSNSSAKYYESKVSQSQRQKILMHSGIVGTGTHGHMDKIRKHRNEIVHSSRQRKLVEDPDEAKNKINDGMSAVEDLWEKVTQ
;
A
#
# COMPACT_ATOMS: atom_id res chain seq x y z
N MET A 1 41.86 17.11 -12.65
CA MET A 1 40.67 16.77 -13.46
C MET A 1 40.18 15.44 -12.93
N GLY A 2 39.26 15.50 -11.96
CA GLY A 2 38.64 14.32 -11.38
C GLY A 2 37.27 14.16 -12.01
N GLU A 3 37.01 12.97 -12.55
CA GLU A 3 35.66 12.49 -12.79
C GLU A 3 35.51 11.20 -12.00
N GLU A 4 34.92 11.34 -10.81
CA GLU A 4 34.39 10.23 -10.04
C GLU A 4 33.18 9.68 -10.81
N ASN A 5 33.34 8.51 -11.40
CA ASN A 5 32.24 7.67 -11.86
C ASN A 5 31.46 7.18 -10.62
N GLY A 6 30.56 8.04 -10.14
CA GLY A 6 29.52 7.63 -9.20
C GLY A 6 28.57 6.68 -9.91
N SER A 7 28.74 5.39 -9.64
CA SER A 7 27.75 4.35 -9.94
C SER A 7 26.40 4.80 -9.38
N ARG A 8 25.52 5.28 -10.25
CA ARG A 8 24.10 5.41 -9.94
C ARG A 8 23.59 3.99 -9.75
N GLU A 9 23.46 3.57 -8.51
CA GLU A 9 22.58 2.47 -8.15
C GLU A 9 21.20 2.81 -8.69
N ASN A 10 20.84 2.18 -9.81
CA ASN A 10 19.49 2.21 -10.33
C ASN A 10 18.63 1.50 -9.28
N TYR A 11 17.90 2.27 -8.48
CA TYR A 11 16.79 1.77 -7.70
C TYR A 11 15.83 1.08 -8.67
N ASP A 12 15.77 -0.24 -8.63
CA ASP A 12 15.08 -1.10 -9.59
C ASP A 12 13.58 -1.23 -9.30
N GLY A 13 13.04 -0.43 -8.37
CA GLY A 13 11.74 -0.72 -7.78
C GLY A 13 11.76 -2.12 -7.18
N TYR A 14 10.62 -2.74 -6.93
CA TYR A 14 10.59 -4.17 -6.66
C TYR A 14 10.83 -4.93 -7.99
N GLY A 15 12.06 -4.80 -8.52
CA GLY A 15 12.53 -5.15 -9.86
C GLY A 15 12.62 -6.64 -10.18
N GLU A 16 11.84 -7.47 -9.49
CA GLU A 16 11.74 -8.90 -9.76
C GLU A 16 10.28 -9.32 -9.92
N LEU A 17 9.62 -8.74 -10.94
CA LEU A 17 8.49 -9.37 -11.64
C LEU A 17 8.99 -10.68 -12.30
N TYR A 18 9.25 -11.71 -11.50
CA TYR A 18 9.39 -13.08 -11.97
C TYR A 18 8.00 -13.69 -12.07
N ARG A 19 7.50 -13.81 -13.30
CA ARG A 19 6.63 -14.89 -13.78
C ARG A 19 5.85 -15.61 -12.66
N GLY A 20 4.74 -15.03 -12.21
CA GLY A 20 3.72 -15.76 -11.45
C GLY A 20 4.14 -16.31 -10.08
N LYS A 21 5.21 -15.82 -9.44
CA LYS A 21 5.46 -16.10 -8.02
C LYS A 21 6.04 -14.87 -7.33
N LEU A 22 5.22 -14.22 -6.49
CA LEU A 22 5.75 -13.32 -5.48
C LEU A 22 6.77 -14.07 -4.62
N LYS A 23 7.89 -13.43 -4.29
CA LYS A 23 8.96 -14.03 -3.47
C LYS A 23 8.50 -14.36 -2.05
N SER A 24 7.44 -13.71 -1.60
CA SER A 24 6.82 -13.86 -0.30
C SER A 24 5.30 -13.75 -0.44
N ASP A 25 4.56 -14.14 0.60
CA ASP A 25 3.12 -13.96 0.66
C ASP A 25 2.83 -12.53 1.15
N PRO A 26 2.46 -11.58 0.27
CA PRO A 26 2.28 -10.19 0.65
C PRO A 26 1.09 -10.01 1.61
N GLU A 27 0.11 -10.92 1.58
CA GLU A 27 -0.99 -10.92 2.55
C GLU A 27 -0.45 -11.19 3.95
N GLN A 28 0.38 -12.21 4.13
CA GLN A 28 0.98 -12.53 5.44
C GLN A 28 1.90 -11.43 5.95
N GLU A 29 2.67 -10.79 5.06
CA GLU A 29 3.53 -9.67 5.44
C GLU A 29 2.71 -8.47 5.95
N VAL A 30 1.65 -8.08 5.22
CA VAL A 30 0.77 -6.98 5.64
C VAL A 30 0.03 -7.35 6.92
N LYS A 31 -0.41 -8.60 7.08
CA LYS A 31 -1.06 -9.07 8.31
C LYS A 31 -0.16 -8.96 9.54
N ALA A 32 1.11 -9.33 9.44
CA ALA A 32 2.07 -9.17 10.54
C ALA A 32 2.30 -7.69 10.90
N LEU A 33 2.18 -6.78 9.94
CA LEU A 33 2.23 -5.33 10.19
C LEU A 33 0.90 -4.81 10.76
N GLN A 34 -0.23 -5.38 10.35
CA GLN A 34 -1.56 -5.03 10.84
C GLN A 34 -1.69 -5.29 12.34
N GLU A 35 -1.29 -6.47 12.80
CA GLU A 35 -1.34 -6.86 14.22
C GLU A 35 -0.59 -5.84 15.08
N LYS A 36 0.64 -5.52 14.69
CA LYS A 36 1.48 -4.49 15.32
C LYS A 36 0.85 -3.10 15.30
N ALA A 37 0.27 -2.70 14.17
CA ALA A 37 -0.39 -1.40 14.03
C ALA A 37 -1.64 -1.30 14.91
N ILE A 38 -2.42 -2.38 15.05
CA ILE A 38 -3.57 -2.43 15.95
C ILE A 38 -3.13 -2.31 17.41
N GLU A 39 -2.11 -3.07 17.82
CA GLU A 39 -1.54 -2.98 19.17
C GLU A 39 -1.11 -1.53 19.50
N CYS A 40 -0.45 -0.85 18.56
CA CYS A 40 -0.07 0.56 18.72
C CYS A 40 -1.28 1.47 18.99
N VAL A 41 -2.38 1.26 18.26
CA VAL A 41 -3.58 2.11 18.36
C VAL A 41 -4.38 1.81 19.63
N GLU A 42 -4.48 0.55 20.02
CA GLU A 42 -5.16 0.13 21.26
C GLU A 42 -4.40 0.59 22.52
N GLY A 43 -3.08 0.75 22.43
CA GLY A 43 -2.26 1.29 23.52
C GLY A 43 -2.41 2.79 23.76
N LEU A 44 -3.08 3.54 22.87
CA LEU A 44 -3.07 5.01 22.90
C LEU A 44 -3.84 5.62 24.08
N ASP A 45 -4.74 4.90 24.73
CA ASP A 45 -5.56 5.45 25.82
C ASP A 45 -4.75 5.93 27.04
N GLY A 46 -3.48 5.50 27.17
CA GLY A 46 -2.53 6.01 28.16
C GLY A 46 -1.65 7.17 27.69
N ASN A 47 -1.73 7.58 26.42
CA ASN A 47 -0.76 8.49 25.81
C ASN A 47 -1.10 9.97 26.01
N GLU A 48 -0.06 10.81 25.87
CA GLU A 48 -0.21 12.26 25.87
C GLU A 48 -1.12 12.72 24.72
N ARG A 49 -1.97 13.70 25.02
CA ARG A 49 -2.82 14.35 24.02
C ARG A 49 -2.37 15.77 23.77
N THR A 50 -2.45 16.18 22.52
CA THR A 50 -2.29 17.58 22.11
C THR A 50 -3.40 18.46 22.69
N THR A 51 -3.22 19.78 22.64
CA THR A 51 -4.27 20.76 23.00
C THR A 51 -5.51 20.66 22.12
N GLU A 52 -5.40 20.07 20.93
CA GLU A 52 -6.50 19.79 20.00
C GLU A 52 -7.20 18.44 20.29
N GLY A 53 -6.81 17.73 21.36
CA GLY A 53 -7.39 16.45 21.76
C GLY A 53 -6.86 15.22 21.02
N LYS A 54 -5.95 15.40 20.05
CA LYS A 54 -5.32 14.32 19.28
C LYS A 54 -4.26 13.60 20.11
N TYR A 55 -4.15 12.29 19.96
CA TYR A 55 -3.12 11.46 20.59
C TYR A 55 -1.76 11.72 19.92
N LEU A 56 -0.73 11.93 20.74
CA LEU A 56 0.64 12.06 20.28
C LEU A 56 1.29 10.68 20.28
N LEU A 57 1.76 10.26 19.11
CA LEU A 57 2.45 8.99 18.95
C LEU A 57 3.90 9.12 19.45
N SER A 58 4.36 8.09 20.16
CA SER A 58 5.78 7.87 20.38
C SER A 58 6.51 7.67 19.06
N SER A 59 7.84 7.76 19.08
CA SER A 59 8.64 7.53 17.87
C SER A 59 8.45 6.11 17.33
N ASP A 60 8.27 5.12 18.19
CA ASP A 60 8.08 3.73 17.78
C ASP A 60 6.71 3.53 17.15
N GLU A 61 5.63 3.94 17.82
CA GLU A 61 4.25 3.88 17.30
C GLU A 61 4.11 4.60 15.95
N SER A 62 4.73 5.78 15.82
CA SER A 62 4.74 6.55 14.57
C SER A 62 5.42 5.78 13.44
N VAL A 63 6.54 5.09 13.73
CA VAL A 63 7.25 4.25 12.75
C VAL A 63 6.40 3.03 12.38
N GLN A 64 5.76 2.37 13.35
CA GLN A 64 4.94 1.19 13.09
C GLN A 64 3.73 1.52 12.20
N LEU A 65 2.96 2.56 12.55
CA LEU A 65 1.81 3.00 11.74
C LEU A 65 2.26 3.48 10.36
N PHE A 66 3.33 4.25 10.29
CA PHE A 66 3.87 4.70 9.01
C PHE A 66 4.26 3.52 8.13
N THR A 67 4.99 2.55 8.69
CA THR A 67 5.43 1.34 7.99
C THR A 67 4.24 0.56 7.47
N PHE A 68 3.24 0.31 8.31
CA PHE A 68 2.02 -0.39 7.92
C PHE A 68 1.35 0.29 6.71
N PHE A 69 1.06 1.60 6.79
CA PHE A 69 0.36 2.29 5.71
C PHE A 69 1.19 2.41 4.43
N THR A 70 2.51 2.58 4.52
CA THR A 70 3.37 2.62 3.33
C THR A 70 3.50 1.25 2.67
N MET A 71 3.69 0.19 3.45
CA MET A 71 3.81 -1.18 2.93
C MET A 71 2.49 -1.66 2.34
N THR A 72 1.38 -1.45 3.04
CA THR A 72 0.04 -1.79 2.56
C THR A 72 -0.28 -1.07 1.24
N ALA A 73 0.03 0.23 1.14
CA ALA A 73 -0.18 0.98 -0.10
C ALA A 73 0.68 0.45 -1.26
N ALA A 74 1.93 0.04 -0.99
CA ALA A 74 2.82 -0.54 -1.99
C ALA A 74 2.32 -1.92 -2.47
N VAL A 75 1.90 -2.78 -1.55
CA VAL A 75 1.31 -4.09 -1.88
C VAL A 75 0.03 -3.94 -2.70
N ILE A 76 -0.87 -3.03 -2.33
CA ILE A 76 -2.07 -2.73 -3.12
C ILE A 76 -1.70 -2.26 -4.53
N GLU A 77 -0.65 -1.44 -4.67
CA GLU A 77 -0.15 -0.97 -5.96
C GLU A 77 0.39 -2.12 -6.82
N GLU A 78 1.19 -3.01 -6.24
CA GLU A 78 1.75 -4.18 -6.91
C GLU A 78 0.66 -5.16 -7.37
N LEU A 79 -0.24 -5.57 -6.47
CA LEU A 79 -1.35 -6.46 -6.80
C LEU A 79 -2.26 -5.86 -7.86
N SER A 80 -2.47 -4.54 -7.84
CA SER A 80 -3.23 -3.86 -8.89
C SER A 80 -2.56 -3.97 -10.25
N ILE A 81 -1.23 -3.82 -10.32
CA ILE A 81 -0.47 -3.95 -11.57
C ILE A 81 -0.56 -5.38 -12.09
N ILE A 82 -0.42 -6.38 -11.22
CA ILE A 82 -0.53 -7.80 -11.57
C ILE A 82 -1.92 -8.08 -12.18
N LEU A 83 -2.99 -7.75 -11.46
CA LEU A 83 -4.36 -7.99 -11.93
C LEU A 83 -4.66 -7.31 -13.27
N LEU A 84 -4.25 -6.06 -13.44
CA LEU A 84 -4.47 -5.33 -14.69
C LEU A 84 -3.67 -5.94 -15.85
N SER A 85 -2.46 -6.43 -15.57
CA SER A 85 -1.62 -7.07 -16.58
C SER A 85 -2.20 -8.42 -16.99
N GLU A 86 -2.64 -9.24 -16.03
CA GLU A 86 -3.10 -10.60 -16.28
C GLU A 86 -4.54 -10.67 -16.80
N LYS A 87 -5.45 -9.85 -16.28
CA LYS A 87 -6.89 -9.96 -16.59
C LYS A 87 -7.32 -9.06 -17.75
N LEU A 88 -6.55 -8.01 -18.11
CA LEU A 88 -6.93 -7.06 -19.17
C LEU A 88 -5.99 -7.06 -20.39
N THR A 89 -4.97 -7.91 -20.43
CA THR A 89 -4.18 -8.11 -21.64
C THR A 89 -4.36 -9.51 -22.19
N ASP A 90 -4.61 -9.60 -23.50
CA ASP A 90 -4.86 -10.88 -24.19
C ASP A 90 -3.71 -11.86 -23.93
N THR A 91 -4.03 -13.13 -23.73
CA THR A 91 -3.10 -14.17 -23.30
C THR A 91 -1.93 -14.42 -24.27
N GLU A 92 -2.05 -13.99 -25.53
CA GLU A 92 -0.94 -14.01 -26.49
C GLU A 92 0.06 -12.85 -26.27
N VAL A 93 -0.37 -11.74 -25.68
CA VAL A 93 0.42 -10.52 -25.39
C VAL A 93 0.80 -10.40 -23.90
N SER A 94 0.11 -11.12 -23.01
CA SER A 94 0.37 -11.19 -21.56
C SER A 94 1.79 -11.70 -21.22
N SER A 95 2.43 -12.37 -22.18
CA SER A 95 3.83 -12.80 -22.12
C SER A 95 4.85 -11.64 -22.23
N SER A 96 4.40 -10.43 -22.57
CA SER A 96 5.29 -9.28 -22.68
C SER A 96 5.37 -8.53 -21.35
N ASN A 97 6.60 -8.36 -20.82
CA ASN A 97 6.93 -7.41 -19.76
C ASN A 97 6.46 -5.95 -20.06
N SER A 98 5.84 -5.70 -21.21
CA SER A 98 5.39 -4.39 -21.65
C SER A 98 4.11 -3.91 -20.95
N SER A 99 3.16 -4.81 -20.65
CA SER A 99 1.88 -4.44 -20.02
C SER A 99 2.04 -4.07 -18.55
N ALA A 100 2.75 -4.90 -17.78
CA ALA A 100 3.09 -4.60 -16.39
C ALA A 100 3.88 -3.29 -16.27
N LYS A 101 4.92 -3.10 -17.10
CA LYS A 101 5.69 -1.84 -17.15
C LYS A 101 4.83 -0.65 -17.55
N TYR A 102 3.85 -0.84 -18.43
CA TYR A 102 2.92 0.22 -18.80
C TYR A 102 2.06 0.63 -17.60
N TYR A 103 1.42 -0.33 -16.91
CA TYR A 103 0.60 -0.02 -15.75
C TYR A 103 1.42 0.57 -14.61
N GLU A 104 2.64 0.10 -14.39
CA GLU A 104 3.58 0.65 -13.40
C GLU A 104 3.98 2.10 -13.69
N SER A 105 4.45 2.37 -14.92
CA SER A 105 5.11 3.64 -15.25
C SER A 105 4.21 4.72 -15.86
N LYS A 106 3.07 4.34 -16.46
CA LYS A 106 2.20 5.25 -17.22
C LYS A 106 0.83 5.47 -16.61
N VAL A 107 0.40 4.60 -15.70
CA VAL A 107 -0.93 4.68 -15.10
C VAL A 107 -0.78 4.95 -13.61
N SER A 108 -1.33 6.07 -13.13
CA SER A 108 -1.24 6.38 -11.70
C SER A 108 -2.03 5.38 -10.84
N GLN A 109 -1.68 5.28 -9.56
CA GLN A 109 -2.40 4.38 -8.63
C GLN A 109 -3.91 4.64 -8.58
N SER A 110 -4.34 5.91 -8.61
CA SER A 110 -5.77 6.24 -8.64
C SER A 110 -6.44 5.79 -9.94
N GLN A 111 -5.74 5.86 -11.08
CA GLN A 111 -6.27 5.35 -12.34
C GLN A 111 -6.34 3.82 -12.33
N ARG A 112 -5.32 3.13 -11.82
CA ARG A 112 -5.32 1.65 -11.66
C ARG A 112 -6.51 1.19 -10.83
N GLN A 113 -6.75 1.82 -9.68
CA GLN A 113 -7.92 1.57 -8.82
C GLN A 113 -9.25 1.70 -9.58
N LYS A 114 -9.40 2.78 -10.35
CA LYS A 114 -10.62 3.01 -11.15
C LYS A 114 -10.79 1.99 -12.26
N ILE A 115 -9.71 1.61 -12.94
CA ILE A 115 -9.78 0.60 -14.00
C ILE A 115 -10.23 -0.73 -13.41
N LEU A 116 -9.62 -1.19 -12.31
CA LEU A 116 -10.02 -2.43 -11.63
C LEU A 116 -11.51 -2.45 -11.23
N MET A 117 -12.01 -1.32 -10.72
CA MET A 117 -13.43 -1.20 -10.35
C MET A 117 -14.33 -1.21 -11.58
N HIS A 118 -14.02 -0.42 -12.61
CA HIS A 118 -14.86 -0.30 -13.81
C HIS A 118 -14.82 -1.53 -14.71
N SER A 119 -13.74 -2.31 -14.68
CA SER A 119 -13.67 -3.62 -15.34
C SER A 119 -14.36 -4.73 -14.55
N GLY A 120 -14.88 -4.44 -13.36
CA GLY A 120 -15.52 -5.42 -12.50
C GLY A 120 -14.56 -6.43 -11.86
N ILE A 121 -13.23 -6.17 -11.90
CA ILE A 121 -12.25 -7.03 -11.23
C ILE A 121 -12.42 -6.89 -9.72
N VAL A 122 -12.62 -5.66 -9.21
CA VAL A 122 -12.91 -5.42 -7.79
C VAL A 122 -14.25 -4.69 -7.60
N GLY A 123 -14.85 -4.86 -6.42
CA GLY A 123 -16.08 -4.16 -6.05
C GLY A 123 -15.85 -2.72 -5.58
N THR A 124 -16.95 -1.97 -5.40
CA THR A 124 -16.93 -0.58 -4.88
C THR A 124 -16.39 -0.50 -3.45
N GLY A 125 -16.58 -1.55 -2.64
CA GLY A 125 -16.03 -1.65 -1.29
C GLY A 125 -14.50 -1.65 -1.29
N THR A 126 -13.90 -2.61 -1.99
CA THR A 126 -12.44 -2.71 -2.18
C THR A 126 -11.86 -1.42 -2.73
N HIS A 127 -12.47 -0.86 -3.79
CA HIS A 127 -12.04 0.43 -4.33
C HIS A 127 -12.04 1.54 -3.27
N GLY A 128 -13.09 1.61 -2.44
CA GLY A 128 -13.18 2.55 -1.32
C GLY A 128 -12.04 2.39 -0.31
N HIS A 129 -11.72 1.15 0.07
CA HIS A 129 -10.60 0.86 0.97
C HIS A 129 -9.25 1.27 0.36
N MET A 130 -9.00 0.89 -0.91
CA MET A 130 -7.78 1.29 -1.63
C MET A 130 -7.62 2.82 -1.73
N ASP A 131 -8.72 3.55 -1.93
CA ASP A 131 -8.71 5.01 -1.99
C ASP A 131 -8.38 5.64 -0.64
N LYS A 132 -8.97 5.14 0.46
CA LYS A 132 -8.67 5.59 1.83
C LYS A 132 -7.20 5.40 2.17
N ILE A 133 -6.65 4.21 1.92
CA ILE A 133 -5.23 3.91 2.18
C ILE A 133 -4.32 4.81 1.36
N ARG A 134 -4.61 4.98 0.07
CA ARG A 134 -3.82 5.86 -0.81
C ARG A 134 -3.81 7.31 -0.31
N LYS A 135 -4.97 7.85 0.07
CA LYS A 135 -5.09 9.22 0.62
C LYS A 135 -4.33 9.35 1.92
N HIS A 136 -4.55 8.44 2.86
CA HIS A 136 -3.89 8.48 4.16
C HIS A 136 -2.38 8.34 4.05
N ARG A 137 -1.88 7.39 3.24
CA ARG A 137 -0.45 7.25 2.94
C ARG A 137 0.14 8.57 2.41
N ASN A 138 -0.54 9.23 1.48
CA ASN A 138 -0.06 10.50 0.94
C ASN A 138 0.01 11.59 2.03
N GLU A 139 -0.98 11.67 2.91
CA GLU A 139 -0.99 12.62 4.03
C GLU A 139 0.22 12.42 4.96
N ILE A 140 0.48 11.20 5.41
CA ILE A 140 1.56 10.89 6.38
C ILE A 140 2.97 10.88 5.75
N VAL A 141 3.07 10.65 4.43
CA VAL A 141 4.33 10.78 3.68
C VAL A 141 4.70 12.25 3.52
N HIS A 142 3.73 13.10 3.19
CA HIS A 142 3.98 14.52 2.91
C HIS A 142 3.92 15.43 4.15
N SER A 143 3.36 14.96 5.26
CA SER A 143 3.29 15.72 6.51
C SER A 143 3.88 14.94 7.69
N SER A 144 5.07 15.36 8.12
CA SER A 144 5.72 14.84 9.32
C SER A 144 4.90 15.10 10.60
N ARG A 145 4.06 16.14 10.61
CA ARG A 145 3.11 16.40 11.70
C ARG A 145 2.01 15.34 11.73
N GLN A 146 1.37 15.06 10.59
CA GLN A 146 0.29 14.07 10.54
C GLN A 146 0.79 12.66 10.88
N ARG A 147 2.03 12.34 10.56
CA ARG A 147 2.65 11.05 10.94
C ARG A 147 2.74 10.81 12.46
N LYS A 148 2.68 11.86 13.26
CA LYS A 148 2.85 11.79 14.73
C LYS A 148 1.53 11.86 15.49
N LEU A 149 0.40 11.93 14.80
CA LEU A 149 -0.88 12.24 15.41
C LEU A 149 -1.93 11.20 15.01
N VAL A 150 -2.73 10.78 15.99
CA VAL A 150 -3.96 10.03 15.78
C VAL A 150 -5.11 10.85 16.37
N GLU A 151 -6.13 11.14 15.57
CA GLU A 151 -7.30 11.90 16.02
C GLU A 151 -8.23 11.02 16.85
N ASP A 152 -8.58 9.86 16.29
CA ASP A 152 -9.47 8.87 16.88
C ASP A 152 -8.86 7.45 16.71
N PRO A 153 -8.54 6.74 17.80
CA PRO A 153 -8.04 5.37 17.75
C PRO A 153 -8.97 4.41 17.00
N ASP A 154 -10.29 4.52 17.18
CA ASP A 154 -11.24 3.63 16.50
C ASP A 154 -11.22 3.89 14.99
N GLU A 155 -11.13 5.15 14.58
CA GLU A 155 -11.00 5.52 13.18
C GLU A 155 -9.66 5.04 12.58
N ALA A 156 -8.56 5.11 13.33
CA ALA A 156 -7.27 4.60 12.91
C ALA A 156 -7.29 3.07 12.74
N LYS A 157 -7.88 2.35 13.71
CA LYS A 157 -8.08 0.90 13.65
C LYS A 157 -8.92 0.48 12.45
N ASN A 158 -10.01 1.21 12.18
CA ASN A 158 -10.83 0.97 11.00
C ASN A 158 -10.05 1.18 9.70
N LYS A 159 -9.21 2.24 9.59
CA LYS A 159 -8.33 2.42 8.43
C LYS A 159 -7.32 1.28 8.27
N ILE A 160 -6.76 0.78 9.37
CA ILE A 160 -5.85 -0.37 9.36
C ILE A 160 -6.56 -1.61 8.78
N ASN A 161 -7.76 -1.90 9.28
CA ASN A 161 -8.56 -3.03 8.80
C ASN A 161 -8.99 -2.87 7.33
N ASP A 162 -9.42 -1.68 6.92
CA ASP A 162 -9.73 -1.38 5.51
C ASP A 162 -8.54 -1.72 4.60
N GLY A 163 -7.31 -1.39 5.04
CA GLY A 163 -6.09 -1.71 4.31
C GLY A 163 -5.85 -3.20 4.15
N MET A 164 -6.01 -3.97 5.23
CA MET A 164 -5.90 -5.43 5.18
C MET A 164 -6.97 -6.02 4.26
N SER A 165 -8.24 -5.63 4.40
CA SER A 165 -9.33 -6.14 3.56
C SER A 165 -9.13 -5.83 2.08
N ALA A 166 -8.49 -4.70 1.74
CA ALA A 166 -8.13 -4.42 0.35
C ALA A 166 -7.04 -5.38 -0.17
N VAL A 167 -6.03 -5.70 0.66
CA VAL A 167 -4.97 -6.65 0.30
C VAL A 167 -5.54 -8.06 0.14
N GLU A 168 -6.37 -8.52 1.07
CA GLU A 168 -7.03 -9.84 1.01
C GLU A 168 -7.84 -10.01 -0.29
N ASP A 169 -8.72 -9.04 -0.62
CA ASP A 169 -9.57 -9.13 -1.82
C ASP A 169 -8.75 -9.07 -3.13
N LEU A 170 -7.68 -8.29 -3.18
CA LEU A 170 -6.79 -8.26 -4.34
C LEU A 170 -5.98 -9.56 -4.47
N TRP A 171 -5.47 -10.07 -3.36
CA TRP A 171 -4.65 -11.27 -3.32
C TRP A 171 -5.44 -12.52 -3.71
N GLU A 172 -6.68 -12.64 -3.23
CA GLU A 172 -7.61 -13.70 -3.63
C GLU A 172 -7.77 -13.71 -5.17
N LYS A 173 -7.87 -12.54 -5.81
CA LYS A 173 -8.06 -12.43 -7.27
C LYS A 173 -6.81 -12.73 -8.08
N VAL A 174 -5.63 -12.50 -7.50
CA VAL A 174 -4.34 -12.84 -8.12
C VAL A 174 -4.11 -14.34 -8.06
N THR A 175 -4.58 -15.00 -7.00
CA THR A 175 -4.36 -16.44 -6.77
C THR A 175 -5.45 -17.34 -7.38
N GLN A 176 -6.53 -16.75 -7.92
CA GLN A 176 -7.59 -17.41 -8.71
C GLN A 176 -7.29 -17.44 -10.22
#